data_AF-A0A7L4ZBT2-F1
#
_entry.id   AF-A0A7L4ZBT2-F1
#
_cell.length_a   1.000
_cell.length_b   1.000
_cell.length_c   1.000
_cell.angle_alpha   90.00
_cell.angle_beta   90.00
_cell.angle_gamma   90.00
#
_symmetry.space_group_name_H-M   'P 1'
#
loop_
_entity.id
_entity.type
_entity.pdbx_description
1 polymer ?
#
loop_
_entity_poly.entity_id
_entity_poly.type
_entity_poly.pdbx_seq_one_letter_code
_entity_poly.pdbx_strand_id
1 'polypeptide(L)'
;MLVDYAGHSLQTLGWTRPRLRPPEAGERWTWLVVTAHTQLRLTHEAAADLRRPGEKPAEPARLTPARVRRGFQNLRPHLHCPARAPKPSTPWPGRPPGPKNRHPATHHDVGKTTRRPESIIERDSFRG
;
A
#
# COMPACT_ATOMS: atom_id res chain seq x y z
N MET A 1 28.13 23.92 14.54
CA MET A 1 28.38 22.66 13.79
C MET A 1 27.58 21.54 14.46
N LEU A 2 26.26 21.50 14.28
CA LEU A 2 25.39 20.40 14.75
C LEU A 2 23.95 20.62 14.25
N VAL A 3 23.79 20.73 12.94
CA VAL A 3 22.48 20.90 12.30
C VAL A 3 22.38 19.89 11.16
N ASP A 4 22.41 18.59 11.44
CA ASP A 4 22.28 17.60 10.34
C ASP A 4 21.81 16.18 10.69
N TYR A 5 21.05 15.94 11.77
CA TYR A 5 20.55 14.58 12.05
C TYR A 5 19.01 14.39 12.04
N ALA A 6 18.23 15.46 11.91
CA ALA A 6 16.77 15.37 11.93
C ALA A 6 16.09 15.56 10.57
N GLY A 7 16.86 15.69 9.48
CA GLY A 7 16.30 15.99 8.16
C GLY A 7 15.67 14.78 7.46
N HIS A 8 16.21 13.57 7.63
CA HIS A 8 15.86 12.47 6.72
C HIS A 8 14.52 11.77 7.04
N SER A 9 14.09 11.76 8.30
CA SER A 9 12.87 11.06 8.73
C SER A 9 11.59 11.83 8.39
N LEU A 10 11.59 13.16 8.53
CA LEU A 10 10.44 14.03 8.24
C LEU A 10 10.12 14.10 6.73
N GLN A 11 11.15 14.06 5.89
CA GLN A 11 11.02 14.06 4.42
C GLN A 11 10.28 12.82 3.90
N THR A 12 10.48 11.66 4.54
CA THR A 12 9.87 10.38 4.14
C THR A 12 8.36 10.31 4.44
N LEU A 13 7.85 11.18 5.32
CA LEU A 13 6.45 11.19 5.77
C LEU A 13 5.54 12.14 4.96
N GLY A 14 6.05 12.80 3.92
CA GLY A 14 5.26 13.75 3.11
C GLY A 14 5.02 15.11 3.80
N TRP A 15 5.86 15.44 4.78
CA TRP A 15 5.76 16.66 5.59
C TRP A 15 6.01 17.95 4.81
N THR A 16 6.80 17.90 3.73
CA THR A 16 7.41 19.11 3.18
C THR A 16 6.48 19.99 2.35
N ARG A 17 5.32 19.52 1.86
CA ARG A 17 4.31 20.39 1.22
C ARG A 17 2.89 19.79 1.27
N PRO A 18 2.13 19.96 2.37
CA PRO A 18 0.69 19.91 2.24
C PRO A 18 0.27 21.12 1.40
N ARG A 19 -0.28 20.89 0.21
CA ARG A 19 -0.92 21.95 -0.61
C ARG A 19 -2.29 22.30 -0.01
N LEU A 20 -2.31 22.58 1.30
CA LEU A 20 -3.49 22.87 2.10
C LEU A 20 -3.62 24.39 2.17
N ARG A 21 -4.70 24.95 1.62
CA ARG A 21 -4.91 26.40 1.54
C ARG A 21 -5.14 27.06 2.92
N PRO A 22 -5.90 26.46 3.87
CA PRO A 22 -6.09 27.05 5.20
C PRO A 22 -4.99 26.63 6.20
N PRO A 23 -4.53 27.53 7.08
CA PRO A 23 -3.54 27.19 8.11
C PRO A 23 -4.06 26.12 9.10
N GLU A 24 -5.36 26.12 9.41
CA GLU A 24 -5.98 25.12 10.29
C GLU A 24 -5.97 23.73 9.67
N ALA A 25 -5.94 23.64 8.33
CA ALA A 25 -5.79 22.36 7.65
C ALA A 25 -4.37 21.81 7.79
N GLY A 26 -3.36 22.68 7.82
CA GLY A 26 -1.98 22.30 8.13
C GLY A 26 -1.81 21.73 9.54
N GLU A 27 -2.45 22.37 10.53
CA GLU A 27 -2.45 21.88 11.91
C GLU A 27 -3.14 20.52 12.04
N ARG A 28 -4.33 20.35 11.43
CA ARG A 28 -5.02 19.05 11.41
C ARG A 28 -4.18 17.98 10.72
N TRP A 29 -3.47 18.32 9.65
CA TRP A 29 -2.56 17.41 8.96
C TRP A 29 -1.42 16.95 9.86
N THR A 30 -0.79 17.87 10.60
CA THR A 30 0.23 17.55 11.61
C THR A 30 -0.29 16.53 12.62
N TRP A 31 -1.47 16.78 13.20
CA TRP A 31 -2.06 15.86 14.18
C TRP A 31 -2.38 14.50 13.60
N LEU A 32 -2.83 14.42 12.34
CA LEU A 32 -3.03 13.14 11.65
C LEU A 32 -1.72 12.37 11.49
N VAL A 33 -0.63 13.04 11.07
CA VAL A 33 0.68 12.41 10.91
C VAL A 33 1.23 11.92 12.25
N VAL A 34 1.14 12.75 13.31
CA VAL A 34 1.57 12.38 14.67
C VAL A 34 0.77 11.18 15.18
N THR A 35 -0.55 11.20 15.02
CA THR A 35 -1.42 10.10 15.47
C THR A 35 -1.11 8.81 14.73
N ALA A 36 -0.96 8.86 13.40
CA ALA A 36 -0.60 7.69 12.60
C ALA A 36 0.78 7.12 13.00
N HIS A 37 1.76 7.98 13.26
CA HIS A 37 3.09 7.53 13.71
C HIS A 37 3.04 6.86 15.08
N THR A 38 2.25 7.41 16.01
CA THR A 38 2.02 6.83 17.34
C THR A 38 1.33 5.46 17.23
N GLN A 39 0.28 5.35 16.41
CA GLN A 39 -0.40 4.07 16.17
C GLN A 39 0.59 3.02 15.65
N LEU A 40 1.43 3.37 14.68
CA LEU A 40 2.44 2.45 14.16
C LEU A 40 3.44 2.02 15.24
N ARG A 41 3.90 2.94 16.09
CA ARG A 41 4.80 2.61 17.19
C ARG A 41 4.16 1.68 18.23
N LEU A 42 2.88 1.84 18.52
CA LEU A 42 2.16 0.96 19.45
C LEU A 42 1.88 -0.41 18.86
N THR A 43 1.53 -0.49 17.57
CA THR A 43 1.23 -1.79 16.91
C THR A 43 2.46 -2.62 16.60
N HIS A 44 3.65 -2.05 16.76
CA HIS A 44 4.91 -2.67 16.44
C HIS A 44 5.14 -4.01 17.16
N GLU A 45 4.87 -4.07 18.46
CA GLU A 45 4.99 -5.29 19.27
C GLU A 45 4.05 -6.40 18.81
N ALA A 46 2.91 -6.04 18.22
CA ALA A 46 1.92 -6.98 17.71
C ALA A 46 2.12 -7.33 16.22
N ALA A 47 3.03 -6.65 15.52
CA ALA A 47 3.20 -6.83 14.09
C ALA A 47 4.09 -8.04 13.78
N ALA A 48 3.52 -9.02 13.06
CA ALA A 48 4.34 -10.05 12.42
C ALA A 48 5.34 -9.38 11.45
N ASP A 49 6.63 -9.70 11.56
CA ASP A 49 7.68 -9.19 10.66
C ASP A 49 7.49 -9.77 9.26
N LEU A 50 6.63 -9.13 8.47
CA LEU A 50 6.51 -9.39 7.04
C LEU A 50 7.74 -8.81 6.33
N ARG A 51 8.82 -9.58 6.34
CA ARG A 51 10.09 -9.26 5.68
C ARG A 51 10.05 -9.51 4.18
N ARG A 52 10.82 -8.76 3.39
CA ARG A 52 11.13 -9.12 2.00
C ARG A 52 12.18 -10.25 1.98
N PRO A 53 12.31 -11.03 0.90
CA PRO A 53 13.20 -12.19 0.87
C PRO A 53 14.66 -11.91 1.26
N GLY A 54 15.18 -10.72 0.92
CA GLY A 54 16.53 -10.28 1.29
C GLY A 54 16.63 -9.44 2.56
N GLU A 55 15.54 -9.23 3.28
CA GLU A 55 15.54 -8.44 4.51
C GLU A 55 15.93 -9.29 5.72
N LYS A 56 16.85 -8.75 6.53
CA LYS A 56 17.25 -9.36 7.80
C LYS A 56 16.06 -9.39 8.77
N PRO A 57 15.84 -10.51 9.49
CA PRO A 57 14.87 -10.57 10.58
C PRO A 57 15.17 -9.49 11.61
N ALA A 58 14.12 -8.87 12.13
CA ALA A 58 14.23 -7.91 13.21
C ALA A 58 13.22 -8.24 14.30
N GLU A 59 13.63 -8.06 15.55
CA GLU A 59 12.75 -8.17 16.70
C GLU A 59 11.56 -7.20 16.57
N PRO A 60 10.36 -7.56 17.05
CA PRO A 60 9.20 -6.69 17.03
C PRO A 60 9.33 -5.43 17.88
N ALA A 61 10.43 -5.24 18.62
CA ALA A 61 10.81 -3.97 19.26
C ALA A 61 11.77 -3.12 18.40
N ARG A 62 12.22 -3.63 17.24
CA ARG A 62 13.21 -3.01 16.32
C ARG A 62 12.75 -2.84 14.86
N LEU A 63 11.57 -3.31 14.47
CA LEU A 63 10.98 -3.00 13.17
C LEU A 63 10.80 -1.50 12.99
N THR A 64 11.07 -1.06 11.77
CA THR A 64 10.85 0.31 11.37
C THR A 64 9.35 0.55 11.14
N PRO A 65 8.85 1.80 11.29
CA PRO A 65 7.46 2.13 10.99
C PRO A 65 7.02 1.69 9.58
N ALA A 66 7.93 1.65 8.61
CA ALA A 66 7.67 1.15 7.26
C ALA A 66 7.38 -0.36 7.22
N ARG A 67 8.11 -1.17 8.01
CA ARG A 67 7.85 -2.62 8.13
C ARG A 67 6.56 -2.90 8.87
N VAL A 68 6.28 -2.16 9.94
CA VAL A 68 5.00 -2.25 10.66
C VAL A 68 3.83 -1.91 9.73
N ARG A 69 3.95 -0.85 8.90
CA ARG A 69 2.94 -0.50 7.88
C ARG A 69 2.62 -1.65 6.93
N ARG A 70 3.60 -2.48 6.56
CA ARG A 70 3.39 -3.64 5.69
C ARG A 70 2.55 -4.72 6.38
N GLY A 71 2.76 -4.95 7.67
CA GLY A 71 1.99 -5.89 8.49
C GLY A 71 0.65 -5.34 8.99
N PHE A 72 0.50 -4.01 9.07
CA PHE A 72 -0.64 -3.34 9.69
C PHE A 72 -1.99 -3.73 9.06
N GLN A 73 -2.04 -4.00 7.76
CA GLN A 73 -3.25 -4.47 7.08
C GLN A 73 -3.77 -5.81 7.63
N ASN A 74 -2.87 -6.68 8.12
CA ASN A 74 -3.23 -7.96 8.72
C ASN A 74 -3.67 -7.79 10.18
N LEU A 75 -3.20 -6.74 10.86
CA LEU A 75 -3.62 -6.41 12.23
C LEU A 75 -4.96 -5.69 12.27
N ARG A 76 -5.27 -4.88 11.26
CA ARG A 76 -6.46 -4.02 11.20
C ARG A 76 -7.79 -4.75 11.49
N PRO A 77 -8.04 -5.98 11.02
CA PRO A 77 -9.26 -6.73 11.36
C PRO A 77 -9.39 -7.11 12.85
N HIS A 78 -8.27 -7.17 13.57
CA HIS A 78 -8.22 -7.54 14.99
C HIS A 78 -8.27 -6.33 15.93
N LEU A 79 -8.17 -5.11 15.39
CA LEU A 79 -8.25 -3.86 16.16
C LEU A 79 -9.68 -3.33 16.18
N HIS A 80 -10.08 -2.72 17.29
CA HIS A 80 -11.35 -2.01 17.35
C HIS A 80 -11.36 -0.85 16.34
N CYS A 81 -12.39 -0.77 15.50
CA CYS A 81 -12.56 0.32 14.55
C CYS A 81 -13.31 1.48 15.23
N PRO A 82 -12.67 2.63 15.52
CA PRO A 82 -13.34 3.75 16.17
C PRO A 82 -14.33 4.48 15.24
N ALA A 83 -14.22 4.24 13.93
CA ALA A 83 -15.16 4.81 12.97
C ALA A 83 -16.50 4.08 13.05
N ARG A 84 -17.59 4.85 13.09
CA ARG A 84 -18.95 4.31 12.94
C ARG A 84 -19.06 3.56 11.61
N ALA A 85 -19.86 2.49 11.60
CA ALA A 85 -20.21 1.80 10.36
C ALA A 85 -20.67 2.83 9.30
N PRO A 86 -20.24 2.68 8.04
CA PRO A 86 -20.65 3.59 6.97
C PRO A 86 -22.18 3.59 6.90
N LYS A 87 -22.75 4.77 6.67
CA LYS A 87 -24.20 4.87 6.44
C LYS A 87 -24.52 4.04 5.19
N PRO A 88 -25.45 3.06 5.26
CA PRO A 88 -25.84 2.32 4.08
C PRO A 88 -26.36 3.31 3.03
N SER A 89 -25.72 3.31 1.87
CA SER A 89 -26.17 4.05 0.70
C SER A 89 -26.98 3.10 -0.14
N THR A 90 -28.29 3.25 -0.15
CA THR A 90 -29.13 2.64 -1.18
C THR A 90 -28.92 3.40 -2.49
N PRO A 91 -28.90 2.72 -3.64
CA PRO A 91 -29.12 3.39 -4.91
C PRO A 91 -30.33 4.33 -4.78
N TRP A 92 -30.24 5.53 -5.38
CA TRP A 92 -31.35 6.48 -5.37
C TRP A 92 -32.67 5.77 -5.70
N PRO A 93 -33.76 6.04 -4.95
CA PRO A 93 -35.09 5.56 -5.31
C PRO A 93 -35.35 5.83 -6.80
N GLY A 94 -35.57 4.78 -7.58
CA GLY A 94 -35.74 4.88 -9.04
C GLY A 94 -34.52 4.53 -9.88
N ARG A 95 -33.33 4.28 -9.30
CA ARG A 95 -32.22 3.70 -10.04
C ARG A 95 -32.53 2.22 -10.33
N PRO A 96 -32.74 1.81 -11.60
CA PRO A 96 -32.95 0.41 -11.90
C PRO A 96 -31.71 -0.39 -11.48
N PRO A 97 -31.87 -1.63 -10.98
CA PRO A 97 -30.75 -2.53 -10.77
C PRO A 97 -29.90 -2.57 -12.04
N GLY A 98 -28.60 -2.31 -11.93
CA GLY A 98 -27.72 -2.39 -13.09
C GLY A 98 -27.83 -3.78 -13.72
N PRO A 99 -27.89 -3.90 -15.05
CA PRO A 99 -27.86 -5.21 -15.69
C PRO A 99 -26.61 -5.95 -15.26
N LYS A 100 -26.77 -7.23 -14.87
CA LYS A 100 -25.63 -8.10 -14.57
C LYS A 100 -24.73 -8.12 -15.80
N ASN A 101 -23.41 -8.02 -15.60
CA ASN A 101 -22.47 -8.12 -16.70
C ASN A 101 -22.66 -9.48 -17.40
N ARG A 102 -23.19 -9.47 -18.62
CA ARG A 102 -23.45 -10.68 -19.42
C ARG A 102 -22.26 -11.09 -20.26
N HIS A 103 -21.25 -10.23 -20.37
CA HIS A 103 -20.09 -10.47 -21.21
C HIS A 103 -18.85 -10.58 -20.33
N PRO A 104 -18.18 -11.75 -20.29
CA PRO A 104 -16.83 -11.85 -19.77
C PRO A 104 -15.95 -10.78 -20.43
N ALA A 105 -15.14 -10.08 -19.64
CA ALA A 105 -14.15 -9.18 -20.20
C ALA A 105 -13.23 -9.97 -21.14
N THR A 106 -12.91 -9.40 -22.30
CA THR A 106 -12.01 -10.04 -23.28
C THR A 106 -10.68 -10.35 -22.60
N HIS A 107 -10.42 -11.63 -22.36
CA HIS A 107 -9.16 -12.10 -21.82
C HIS A 107 -8.21 -12.34 -22.99
N HIS A 108 -7.21 -11.50 -23.15
CA HIS A 108 -6.12 -11.76 -24.08
C HIS A 108 -5.26 -12.88 -23.50
N ASP A 109 -4.88 -13.86 -24.33
CA ASP A 109 -3.89 -14.84 -23.93
C ASP A 109 -2.61 -14.09 -23.57
N VAL A 110 -2.19 -14.21 -22.31
CA VAL A 110 -0.92 -13.69 -21.82
C VAL A 110 0.15 -14.61 -22.39
N GLY A 111 0.43 -14.43 -23.68
CA GLY A 111 1.25 -15.32 -24.50
C GLY A 111 2.40 -15.86 -23.68
N LYS A 112 2.28 -17.13 -23.25
CA LYS A 112 3.38 -17.83 -22.64
C LYS A 112 4.47 -17.82 -23.69
N THR A 113 5.57 -17.14 -23.38
CA THR A 113 6.77 -17.02 -24.19
C THR A 113 7.03 -18.36 -24.87
N THR A 114 6.76 -18.45 -26.16
CA THR A 114 7.33 -19.51 -27.00
C THR A 114 8.81 -19.47 -26.71
N ARG A 115 9.40 -20.61 -26.29
CA ARG A 115 10.84 -20.72 -26.10
C ARG A 115 11.49 -20.15 -27.36
N ARG A 116 12.24 -19.06 -27.19
CA ARG A 116 13.10 -18.55 -28.25
C ARG A 116 14.10 -19.66 -28.55
N PRO A 117 14.28 -20.08 -29.81
CA PRO A 117 15.31 -21.05 -30.15
C PRO A 117 16.65 -20.51 -29.64
N GLU A 118 17.43 -21.37 -28.98
CA GLU A 118 18.65 -20.98 -28.27
C GLU A 118 19.76 -20.60 -29.26
N SER A 119 19.57 -20.90 -30.55
CA SER A 119 20.51 -20.56 -31.62
C SER A 119 19.82 -20.07 -32.90
N ILE A 120 20.54 -19.27 -33.68
CA ILE A 120 20.10 -18.77 -34.99
C ILE A 120 19.90 -19.91 -36.00
N ILE A 121 20.69 -20.99 -35.89
CA ILE A 121 20.64 -22.15 -36.79
C ILE A 121 19.28 -22.85 -36.66
N GLU A 122 18.81 -23.05 -35.44
CA GLU A 122 17.51 -23.69 -35.15
C GLU A 122 16.33 -22.84 -35.64
N ARG A 123 16.48 -21.51 -35.72
CA ARG A 123 15.43 -20.62 -36.23
C ARG A 123 15.25 -20.74 -37.75
N ASP A 124 16.35 -20.93 -38.49
CA ASP A 124 16.33 -20.90 -39.95
C ASP A 124 15.85 -22.25 -40.54
N SER A 125 15.93 -23.36 -39.80
CA SER A 125 15.40 -24.67 -40.20
C SER A 125 13.87 -24.78 -40.24
N PHE A 126 13.14 -23.86 -39.60
CA PHE A 126 11.68 -23.81 -39.65
C PHE A 126 11.12 -22.95 -40.79
N ARG A 127 11.99 -22.38 -41.63
CA ARG A 127 11.61 -21.46 -42.72
C ARG A 127 11.73 -22.10 -44.12
N GLY A 128 11.71 -23.43 -44.19
CA GLY A 128 11.68 -24.23 -45.42
C GLY A 128 10.28 -24.73 -45.74
#